data_AF-A0A9X9AAH3-F1
#
_entry.id   AF-A0A9X9AAH3-F1
#
_cell.length_a   1.000
_cell.length_b   1.000
_cell.length_c   1.000
_cell.angle_alpha   90.00
_cell.angle_beta   90.00
_cell.angle_gamma   90.00
#
_symmetry.space_group_name_H-M   'P 1'
#
loop_
_entity.id
_entity.type
_entity.pdbx_description
1 polymer ?
#
loop_
_entity_poly.entity_id
_entity_poly.type
_entity_poly.pdbx_seq_one_letter_code
_entity_poly.pdbx_strand_id
1 'polypeptide(L)'
;TAAFLEKLGMNTSPAWNAPRTDLIQSVQFDDKDRMIAFCQAIQYASPINSHFTPYANYMPGYEDDVIMAAGTFIQGASIELSADGPIRPPYVAYVQGGLTYSHVKIAICSAIDELIEKNLLTIS
;
A
#
# COMPACT_ATOMS: atom_id res chain seq x y z
N THR A 1 4.06 -9.84 0.80
CA THR A 1 3.57 -8.64 1.52
C THR A 1 3.55 -8.87 3.02
N ALA A 2 2.56 -9.55 3.60
CA ALA A 2 2.43 -9.76 5.07
C ALA A 2 3.73 -10.09 5.81
N ALA A 3 4.37 -11.24 5.50
CA ALA A 3 5.56 -11.71 6.22
C ALA A 3 6.72 -10.72 6.20
N PHE A 4 6.86 -9.94 5.13
CA PHE A 4 7.95 -8.97 5.00
C PHE A 4 7.67 -7.72 5.82
N LEU A 5 6.44 -7.21 5.78
CA LEU A 5 6.05 -6.02 6.53
C LEU A 5 5.97 -6.31 8.04
N GLU A 6 5.51 -7.50 8.44
CA GLU A 6 5.55 -7.96 9.83
C GLU A 6 6.99 -8.01 10.37
N LYS A 7 7.95 -8.51 9.58
CA LYS A 7 9.37 -8.51 9.96
C LYS A 7 9.94 -7.11 10.17
N LEU A 8 9.34 -6.09 9.56
CA LEU A 8 9.72 -4.68 9.70
C LEU A 8 8.90 -3.95 10.79
N GLY A 9 8.15 -4.70 11.61
CA GLY A 9 7.42 -4.14 12.76
C GLY A 9 6.04 -3.57 12.43
N MET A 10 5.52 -3.77 11.21
CA MET A 10 4.15 -3.38 10.86
C MET A 10 3.14 -4.47 11.23
N ASN A 11 1.94 -4.07 11.63
CA ASN A 11 0.85 -5.00 11.90
C ASN A 11 0.11 -5.31 10.60
N THR A 12 0.03 -6.59 10.21
CA THR A 12 -0.65 -7.00 8.97
C THR A 12 -1.81 -7.94 9.26
N SER A 13 -2.89 -7.80 8.49
CA SER A 13 -4.05 -8.69 8.59
C SER A 13 -4.60 -9.04 7.20
N PRO A 14 -4.90 -10.32 6.92
CA PRO A 14 -4.51 -11.49 7.69
C PRO A 14 -2.98 -11.64 7.83
N ALA A 15 -2.55 -12.43 8.82
CA ALA A 15 -1.14 -12.81 8.96
C ALA A 15 -0.66 -13.63 7.75
N TRP A 16 0.66 -13.75 7.57
CA TRP A 16 1.22 -14.45 6.39
C TRP A 16 0.91 -15.94 6.33
N ASN A 17 0.67 -16.58 7.48
CA ASN A 17 0.36 -18.00 7.62
C ASN A 17 -1.14 -18.27 7.83
N ALA A 18 -1.99 -17.24 7.79
CA ALA A 18 -3.43 -17.39 7.92
C ALA A 18 -4.04 -17.94 6.62
N PRO A 19 -5.10 -18.76 6.69
CA PRO A 19 -5.86 -19.17 5.51
C PRO A 19 -6.45 -17.94 4.81
N ARG A 20 -6.46 -17.95 3.47
CA ARG A 20 -6.93 -16.85 2.62
C ARG A 20 -8.14 -17.29 1.81
N THR A 21 -9.20 -16.50 1.85
CA THR A 21 -10.40 -16.69 1.02
C THR A 21 -10.61 -15.56 0.01
N ASP A 22 -9.84 -14.48 0.13
CA ASP A 22 -9.83 -13.33 -0.77
C ASP A 22 -8.38 -12.83 -1.00
N LEU A 23 -8.24 -11.73 -1.75
CA LEU A 23 -6.96 -11.09 -2.09
C LEU A 23 -6.57 -9.96 -1.13
N ILE A 24 -7.44 -9.59 -0.18
CA ILE A 24 -7.25 -8.40 0.64
C ILE A 24 -6.10 -8.63 1.63
N GLN A 25 -5.17 -7.68 1.67
CA GLN A 25 -4.15 -7.57 2.71
C GLN A 25 -4.22 -6.18 3.30
N SER A 26 -4.51 -6.06 4.58
CA SER A 26 -4.35 -4.82 5.31
C SER A 26 -2.99 -4.72 5.99
N VAL A 27 -2.49 -3.50 6.08
CA VAL A 27 -1.25 -3.12 6.76
C VAL A 27 -1.54 -1.87 7.58
N GLN A 28 -1.32 -1.94 8.88
CA GLN A 28 -1.47 -0.82 9.81
C GLN A 28 -0.11 -0.17 10.04
N PHE A 29 -0.04 1.14 9.79
CA PHE A 29 1.19 1.92 9.86
C PHE A 29 1.37 2.70 11.16
N ASP A 30 0.27 2.93 11.91
CA ASP A 30 0.20 3.75 13.13
C ASP A 30 0.67 5.21 12.97
N ASP A 31 1.03 5.60 11.75
CA ASP A 31 1.51 6.92 11.38
C ASP A 31 0.96 7.31 10.01
N LYS A 32 0.47 8.54 9.92
CA LYS A 32 -0.17 9.10 8.72
C LYS A 32 0.82 9.19 7.56
N ASP A 33 2.02 9.70 7.82
CA ASP A 33 3.00 9.99 6.78
C ASP A 33 3.61 8.71 6.22
N ARG A 34 3.80 7.67 7.06
CA ARG A 34 4.14 6.31 6.63
C ARG A 34 3.12 5.74 5.67
N MET A 35 1.82 5.79 6.01
CA MET A 35 0.77 5.26 5.15
C MET A 35 0.73 5.99 3.81
N ILE A 36 0.81 7.34 3.83
CA ILE A 36 0.80 8.15 2.61
C ILE A 36 2.01 7.84 1.73
N ALA A 37 3.22 7.86 2.30
CA ALA A 37 4.45 7.58 1.56
C ALA A 37 4.47 6.16 0.98
N PHE A 38 3.95 5.18 1.73
CA PHE A 38 3.81 3.81 1.24
C PHE A 38 2.89 3.74 0.02
N CYS A 39 1.69 4.33 0.07
CA CYS A 39 0.79 4.34 -1.10
C CYS A 39 1.39 5.10 -2.29
N GLN A 40 2.07 6.22 -2.06
CA GLN A 40 2.79 6.94 -3.11
C GLN A 40 3.85 6.07 -3.78
N ALA A 41 4.65 5.34 -3.01
CA ALA A 41 5.66 4.44 -3.55
C ALA A 41 5.07 3.27 -4.35
N ILE A 42 3.91 2.73 -3.94
CA ILE A 42 3.18 1.75 -4.75
C ILE A 42 2.76 2.34 -6.11
N GLN A 43 2.31 3.60 -6.14
CA GLN A 43 2.00 4.29 -7.39
C GLN A 43 3.26 4.49 -8.25
N TYR A 44 4.38 4.93 -7.67
CA TYR A 44 5.65 5.09 -8.38
C TYR A 44 6.18 3.77 -8.97
N ALA A 45 5.90 2.64 -8.31
CA ALA A 45 6.25 1.30 -8.78
C ALA A 45 5.21 0.65 -9.72
N SER A 46 4.16 1.37 -10.10
CA SER A 46 3.11 0.88 -10.99
C SER A 46 3.48 1.04 -12.48
N PRO A 47 2.96 0.19 -13.39
CA PRO A 47 3.30 0.27 -14.81
C PRO A 47 2.68 1.48 -15.53
N ILE A 48 1.54 1.97 -15.06
CA ILE A 48 0.79 3.08 -15.67
C ILE A 48 0.73 4.26 -14.70
N ASN A 49 0.84 5.48 -15.23
CA ASN A 49 0.72 6.74 -14.46
C ASN A 49 1.68 6.82 -13.27
N SER A 50 2.83 6.14 -13.32
CA SER A 50 3.80 6.12 -12.23
C SER A 50 4.34 7.50 -11.88
N HIS A 51 4.40 8.45 -12.81
CA HIS A 51 4.88 9.81 -12.54
C HIS A 51 3.88 10.70 -11.78
N PHE A 52 2.66 10.24 -11.55
CA PHE A 52 1.66 11.00 -10.80
C PHE A 52 1.71 10.65 -9.31
N THR A 53 1.89 11.67 -8.47
CA THR A 53 1.85 11.54 -7.01
C THR A 53 0.40 11.48 -6.53
N PRO A 54 -0.04 10.39 -5.86
CA PRO A 54 -1.34 10.37 -5.21
C PRO A 54 -1.30 11.22 -3.95
N TYR A 55 -2.39 11.95 -3.73
CA TYR A 55 -2.64 12.72 -2.50
C TYR A 55 -3.94 12.22 -1.87
N ALA A 56 -4.02 12.32 -0.55
CA ALA A 56 -5.26 12.14 0.18
C ALA A 56 -6.28 13.17 -0.32
N ASN A 57 -7.45 12.72 -0.75
CA ASN A 57 -8.51 13.58 -1.25
C ASN A 57 -9.88 13.06 -0.85
N TYR A 58 -10.86 13.97 -0.88
CA TYR A 58 -12.25 13.63 -0.69
C TYR A 58 -12.71 12.61 -1.74
N MET A 59 -13.32 11.52 -1.26
CA MET A 59 -13.96 10.50 -2.10
C MET A 59 -15.44 10.39 -1.72
N PRO A 60 -16.39 10.57 -2.66
CA PRO A 60 -17.81 10.44 -2.37
C PRO A 60 -18.15 9.10 -1.71
N GLY A 61 -18.82 9.15 -0.56
CA GLY A 61 -19.18 7.97 0.23
C GLY A 61 -18.22 7.64 1.38
N TYR A 62 -17.11 8.37 1.52
CA TYR A 62 -16.19 8.27 2.66
C TYR A 62 -16.27 9.54 3.52
N GLU A 63 -16.20 9.37 4.84
CA GLU A 63 -16.17 10.49 5.80
C GLU A 63 -14.80 11.17 5.83
N ASP A 64 -13.73 10.38 5.75
CA ASP A 64 -12.35 10.84 5.74
C ASP A 64 -11.77 10.85 4.32
N ASP A 65 -10.76 11.69 4.10
CA ASP A 65 -9.99 11.66 2.87
C ASP A 65 -9.39 10.27 2.63
N VAL A 66 -9.38 9.83 1.38
CA VAL A 66 -8.83 8.55 0.96
C VAL A 66 -7.60 8.80 0.10
N ILE A 67 -6.54 8.04 0.32
CA ILE A 67 -5.42 7.94 -0.63
C ILE A 67 -5.56 6.64 -1.42
N MET A 68 -5.24 6.69 -2.71
CA MET A 68 -5.33 5.53 -3.60
C MET A 68 -4.18 5.55 -4.61
N ALA A 69 -3.46 4.43 -4.68
CA ALA A 69 -2.54 4.07 -5.75
C ALA A 69 -3.25 3.09 -6.69
N ALA A 70 -3.46 3.51 -7.93
CA ALA A 70 -4.23 2.80 -8.95
C ALA A 70 -3.60 2.96 -10.34
N GLY A 71 -2.29 2.75 -10.43
CA GLY A 71 -1.51 2.79 -11.68
C GLY A 71 -1.73 1.57 -12.57
N THR A 72 -2.99 1.28 -12.89
CA THR A 72 -3.45 0.06 -13.55
C THR A 72 -3.70 0.27 -15.05
N PHE A 73 -3.59 -0.79 -15.86
CA PHE A 73 -3.91 -0.75 -17.29
C PHE A 73 -5.41 -0.56 -17.52
N ILE A 74 -6.25 -1.25 -16.76
CA ILE A 74 -7.69 -1.06 -16.75
C ILE A 74 -8.07 -0.20 -15.56
N GLN A 75 -8.78 0.90 -15.81
CA GLN A 75 -9.17 1.85 -14.76
C GLN A 75 -9.99 1.15 -13.66
N GLY A 76 -9.51 1.20 -12.42
CA GLY A 76 -10.18 0.62 -11.26
C GLY A 76 -10.06 -0.90 -11.12
N ALA A 77 -9.18 -1.54 -11.88
CA ALA A 77 -8.95 -2.99 -11.75
C ALA A 77 -8.19 -3.32 -10.46
N SER A 78 -8.86 -3.97 -9.50
CA SER A 78 -8.26 -4.41 -8.23
C SER A 78 -7.52 -5.75 -8.31
N ILE A 79 -7.55 -6.42 -9.47
CA ILE A 79 -6.69 -7.58 -9.75
C ILE A 79 -5.26 -7.16 -10.11
N GLU A 80 -5.10 -5.94 -10.59
CA GLU A 80 -3.80 -5.29 -10.74
C GLU A 80 -3.34 -4.73 -9.39
N LEU A 81 -2.04 -4.53 -9.22
CA LEU A 81 -1.52 -4.06 -7.93
C LEU A 81 -2.06 -2.66 -7.61
N SER A 82 -2.67 -2.54 -6.44
CA SER A 82 -3.20 -1.28 -5.91
C SER A 82 -3.00 -1.20 -4.40
N ALA A 83 -3.01 0.03 -3.88
CA ALA A 83 -2.98 0.29 -2.45
C ALA A 83 -3.86 1.49 -2.10
N ASP A 84 -4.78 1.33 -1.15
CA ASP A 84 -5.71 2.40 -0.78
C ASP A 84 -6.11 2.35 0.69
N GLY A 85 -6.61 3.47 1.22
CA GLY A 85 -7.21 3.49 2.54
C GLY A 85 -7.58 4.89 3.03
N PRO A 86 -8.49 4.99 4.01
CA PRO A 86 -8.88 6.26 4.62
C PRO A 86 -7.77 6.81 5.51
N ILE A 87 -7.54 8.12 5.45
CA ILE A 87 -6.53 8.82 6.25
C ILE A 87 -7.09 9.10 7.65
N ARG A 88 -7.17 8.03 8.44
CA ARG A 88 -7.56 8.09 9.86
C ARG A 88 -6.83 7.04 10.68
N PRO A 89 -6.64 7.23 11.99
CA PRO A 89 -6.12 6.20 12.86
C PRO A 89 -6.90 4.87 12.75
N PRO A 90 -6.22 3.70 12.76
CA PRO A 90 -4.77 3.53 12.96
C PRO A 90 -3.94 3.53 11.66
N TYR A 91 -4.40 4.25 10.63
CA TYR A 91 -3.74 4.39 9.32
C TYR A 91 -3.50 3.05 8.65
N VAL A 92 -4.61 2.43 8.25
CA VAL A 92 -4.62 1.11 7.59
C VAL A 92 -4.72 1.30 6.09
N ALA A 93 -3.74 0.76 5.35
CA ALA A 93 -3.84 0.61 3.91
C ALA A 93 -4.18 -0.84 3.53
N TYR A 94 -5.01 -0.99 2.51
CA TYR A 94 -5.31 -2.25 1.86
C TYR A 94 -4.44 -2.36 0.61
N VAL A 95 -3.61 -3.40 0.56
CA VAL A 95 -2.72 -3.72 -0.56
C VAL A 95 -3.25 -4.97 -1.22
N GLN A 96 -3.57 -4.91 -2.50
CA GLN A 96 -4.23 -6.04 -3.17
C GLN A 96 -3.84 -6.14 -4.65
N GLY A 97 -4.14 -7.30 -5.22
CA GLY A 97 -3.86 -7.58 -6.61
C GLY A 97 -2.37 -7.75 -6.93
N GLY A 98 -2.07 -7.70 -8.22
CA GLY A 98 -0.75 -7.91 -8.80
C GLY A 98 -0.78 -9.02 -9.84
N LEU A 99 -0.66 -8.64 -11.11
CA LEU A 99 -0.69 -9.58 -12.24
C LEU A 99 0.47 -10.58 -12.21
N THR A 100 1.60 -10.19 -11.62
CA THR A 100 2.74 -11.07 -11.42
C THR A 100 3.29 -10.91 -10.01
N TYR A 101 3.70 -12.03 -9.40
CA TYR A 101 4.32 -12.02 -8.08
C TYR A 101 5.62 -11.19 -8.04
N SER A 102 6.36 -11.15 -9.14
CA SER A 102 7.57 -10.34 -9.28
C SER A 102 7.27 -8.85 -9.16
N HIS A 103 6.21 -8.36 -9.81
CA HIS A 103 5.81 -6.95 -9.71
C HIS A 103 5.46 -6.58 -8.27
N VAL A 104 4.67 -7.42 -7.57
CA VAL A 104 4.33 -7.18 -6.16
C VAL A 104 5.59 -7.10 -5.30
N LYS A 105 6.55 -8.01 -5.46
CA LYS A 105 7.80 -7.96 -4.69
C LYS A 105 8.59 -6.68 -4.93
N ILE A 106 8.74 -6.28 -6.19
CA ILE A 106 9.47 -5.05 -6.56
C ILE A 106 8.80 -3.84 -5.90
N ALA A 107 7.48 -3.68 -6.07
CA ALA A 107 6.74 -2.54 -5.54
C ALA A 107 6.78 -2.47 -4.01
N ILE A 108 6.65 -3.61 -3.32
CA ILE A 108 6.75 -3.65 -1.85
C ILE A 108 8.17 -3.30 -1.38
N CYS A 109 9.22 -3.82 -2.04
CA CYS A 109 10.59 -3.45 -1.68
C CYS A 109 10.84 -1.95 -1.90
N SER A 110 10.45 -1.41 -3.06
CA SER A 110 10.57 0.02 -3.35
C SER A 110 9.79 0.89 -2.36
N ALA A 111 8.62 0.45 -1.91
CA ALA A 111 7.86 1.16 -0.89
C ALA A 111 8.57 1.19 0.46
N ILE A 112 9.26 0.11 0.84
CA ILE A 112 10.07 0.10 2.06
C ILE A 112 11.31 0.98 1.93
N ASP A 113 11.99 0.93 0.78
CA ASP A 113 13.17 1.78 0.52
C ASP A 113 12.79 3.27 0.63
N GLU A 114 11.66 3.68 0.04
CA GLU A 114 11.15 5.05 0.13
C GLU A 114 10.87 5.47 1.59
N LEU A 115 10.29 4.59 2.40
CA LEU A 115 10.05 4.87 3.82
C LEU A 115 11.35 5.05 4.60
N ILE A 116 12.39 4.30 4.27
CA ILE A 116 13.72 4.43 4.89
C ILE A 116 14.38 5.73 4.47
N GLU A 117 14.37 6.05 3.17
CA GLU A 117 14.95 7.29 2.63
C GLU A 117 14.31 8.55 3.24
N LYS A 118 13.00 8.51 3.51
CA LYS A 118 12.26 9.58 4.20
C LYS A 118 12.43 9.59 5.72
N ASN A 119 13.21 8.68 6.29
CA ASN A 119 13.35 8.47 7.74
C ASN A 119 12.01 8.15 8.45
N LEU A 120 11.06 7.59 7.71
CA LEU A 120 9.77 7.16 8.24
C LEU A 120 9.85 5.73 8.80
N LEU A 121 10.82 4.92 8.36
CA LEU A 121 11.11 3.59 8.88
C LEU A 121 12.60 3.46 9.22
N THR A 122 12.92 2.83 10.35
CA THR A 122 14.30 2.51 10.74
C THR A 122 14.43 1.00 10.88
N ILE A 123 15.44 0.41 10.23
CA ILE A 123 15.78 -1.00 10.38
C ILE A 123 16.87 -1.11 11.45
N SER A 124 16.59 -1.85 12.52
CA SER A 124 17.54 -2.19 13.58
C SER A 124 18.27 -3.50 13.29
#